data_AF-A0A396U203-F1
#
_entry.id   AF-A0A396U203-F1
#
_cell.length_a   1.000
_cell.length_b   1.000
_cell.length_c   1.000
_cell.angle_alpha   90.00
_cell.angle_beta   90.00
_cell.angle_gamma   90.00
#
_symmetry.space_group_name_H-M   'P 1'
#
loop_
_entity.id
_entity.type
_entity.pdbx_description
1 polymer ?
#
loop_
_entity_poly.entity_id
_entity_poly.type
_entity_poly.pdbx_seq_one_letter_code
_entity_poly.pdbx_strand_id
1 'polypeptide(L)'
;MKKTTANAAFLKGLRYMFWFALAVLSALFIFSVSISADEKLKLTNVLLGYIGVVITSLVIAFLVAYTGVKKGIEEGESSDTDIFRKNGKLNLNFFKRE
;
A
#
# COMPACT_ATOMS: atom_id res chain seq x y z
N MET A 1 13.94 -12.82 20.91
CA MET A 1 13.31 -11.94 19.89
C MET A 1 12.04 -12.60 19.39
N LYS A 2 10.88 -11.94 19.48
CA LYS A 2 9.63 -12.44 18.88
C LYS A 2 9.81 -12.35 17.37
N LYS A 3 9.98 -13.49 16.67
CA LYS A 3 10.15 -13.50 15.21
C LYS A 3 8.91 -12.82 14.58
N THR A 4 9.13 -11.74 13.86
CA THR A 4 8.08 -11.02 13.13
C THR A 4 7.56 -11.98 12.06
N THR A 5 6.27 -12.29 12.07
CA THR A 5 5.67 -13.17 11.05
C THR A 5 5.60 -12.45 9.71
N ALA A 6 5.68 -13.18 8.60
CA ALA A 6 5.58 -12.62 7.24
C ALA A 6 4.31 -11.77 7.06
N ASN A 7 3.20 -12.20 7.66
CA ASN A 7 1.92 -11.48 7.69
C ASN A 7 2.02 -10.11 8.38
N ALA A 8 2.67 -10.04 9.55
CA ALA A 8 2.83 -8.79 10.29
C ALA A 8 3.76 -7.81 9.56
N ALA A 9 4.83 -8.33 8.93
CA ALA A 9 5.71 -7.55 8.08
C ALA A 9 4.97 -6.99 6.85
N PHE A 10 4.16 -7.82 6.18
CA PHE A 10 3.34 -7.41 5.03
C PHE A 10 2.35 -6.31 5.41
N LEU A 11 1.60 -6.47 6.50
CA LEU A 11 0.62 -5.48 6.95
C LEU A 11 1.28 -4.13 7.30
N LYS A 12 2.41 -4.20 8.00
CA LYS A 12 3.19 -3.01 8.37
C LYS A 12 3.73 -2.31 7.11
N GLY A 13 4.29 -3.09 6.18
CA GLY A 13 4.78 -2.60 4.89
C GLY A 13 3.67 -1.97 4.06
N LEU A 14 2.53 -2.64 3.91
CA LEU A 14 1.35 -2.16 3.18
C LEU A 14 0.90 -0.81 3.74
N ARG A 15 0.78 -0.70 5.07
CA ARG A 15 0.34 0.55 5.72
C ARG A 15 1.31 1.71 5.44
N TYR A 16 2.61 1.51 5.64
CA TYR A 16 3.58 2.58 5.44
C TYR A 16 3.72 2.97 3.97
N MET A 17 3.77 1.98 3.07
CA MET A 17 3.88 2.24 1.64
C MET A 17 2.62 2.89 1.09
N PHE A 18 1.44 2.57 1.62
CA PHE A 18 0.19 3.23 1.23
C PHE A 18 0.22 4.72 1.57
N TRP A 19 0.54 5.07 2.83
CA TRP A 19 0.60 6.47 3.23
C TRP A 19 1.68 7.25 2.48
N PHE A 20 2.85 6.63 2.26
CA PHE A 20 3.92 7.24 1.49
C PHE A 20 3.50 7.48 0.03
N ALA A 21 2.99 6.46 -0.65
CA ALA A 21 2.53 6.58 -2.04
C ALA A 21 1.39 7.59 -2.17
N LEU A 22 0.44 7.58 -1.23
CA LEU A 22 -0.66 8.53 -1.21
C LEU A 22 -0.18 9.97 -1.06
N ALA A 23 0.75 10.24 -0.14
CA ALA A 23 1.30 11.58 0.05
C ALA A 23 2.01 12.09 -1.22
N VAL A 24 2.87 11.26 -1.82
CA VAL A 24 3.63 11.62 -3.03
C VAL A 24 2.69 11.83 -4.22
N LEU A 25 1.77 10.90 -4.47
CA LEU A 25 0.84 11.00 -5.60
C LEU A 25 -0.17 12.14 -5.41
N SER A 26 -0.58 12.45 -4.18
CA SER A 26 -1.43 13.60 -3.90
C SER A 26 -0.70 14.91 -4.18
N ALA A 27 0.58 15.03 -3.79
CA ALA A 27 1.39 16.20 -4.10
C ALA A 27 1.57 16.38 -5.62
N LEU A 28 1.88 15.30 -6.34
CA LEU A 28 2.00 15.31 -7.80
C LEU A 28 0.67 15.65 -8.49
N PHE A 29 -0.44 15.13 -7.99
CA PHE A 29 -1.76 15.42 -8.51
C PHE A 29 -2.12 16.90 -8.34
N ILE A 30 -1.93 17.46 -7.14
CA ILE A 30 -2.19 18.88 -6.87
C ILE A 30 -1.30 19.77 -7.75
N PHE A 31 -0.03 19.42 -7.90
CA PHE A 31 0.90 20.15 -8.77
C PHE A 31 0.45 20.12 -10.24
N SER A 32 0.10 18.94 -10.76
CA SER A 32 -0.40 18.75 -12.12
C SER A 32 -1.69 19.54 -12.39
N VAL A 33 -2.63 19.50 -11.44
CA VAL A 33 -3.89 20.25 -11.51
C VAL A 33 -3.64 21.75 -11.48
N SER A 34 -2.67 22.21 -10.70
CA SER A 34 -2.32 23.65 -10.57
C SER A 34 -1.67 24.21 -11.83
N ILE A 35 -0.87 23.42 -12.55
CA ILE A 35 -0.21 23.84 -13.80
C ILE A 35 -1.20 23.82 -14.98
N SER A 36 -2.13 22.88 -15.01
CA SER A 36 -2.99 22.64 -16.16
C SER A 36 -4.27 23.51 -16.18
N ALA A 37 -4.42 24.44 -15.23
CA ALA A 37 -5.63 25.23 -15.03
C ALA A 37 -5.71 26.46 -15.94
N ASP A 38 -5.63 26.27 -17.27
CA ASP A 38 -5.99 27.32 -18.24
C ASP A 38 -7.51 27.42 -18.44
N GLU A 39 -8.25 26.35 -18.14
CA GLU A 39 -9.72 26.31 -18.17
C GLU A 39 -10.33 26.02 -16.80
N LYS A 40 -11.62 26.35 -16.62
CA LYS A 40 -12.37 26.04 -15.39
C LYS A 40 -12.46 24.53 -15.19
N LEU A 41 -11.67 24.01 -14.27
CA LEU A 41 -11.71 22.61 -13.85
C LEU A 41 -13.08 22.26 -13.25
N LYS A 42 -13.74 21.25 -13.83
CA LYS A 42 -14.95 20.68 -13.25
C LYS A 42 -14.58 19.90 -11.99
N LEU A 43 -15.23 20.22 -10.87
CA LEU A 43 -15.02 19.55 -9.58
C LEU A 43 -15.12 18.02 -9.69
N THR A 44 -16.06 17.51 -10.48
CA THR A 44 -16.23 16.07 -10.72
C THR A 44 -14.98 15.41 -11.30
N ASN A 45 -14.28 16.07 -12.23
CA ASN A 45 -13.07 15.51 -12.84
C ASN A 45 -11.91 15.48 -11.84
N VAL A 46 -11.81 16.51 -10.99
CA VAL A 46 -10.80 16.57 -9.92
C VAL A 46 -11.03 15.44 -8.90
N LEU A 47 -12.28 15.23 -8.49
CA LEU A 47 -12.64 14.14 -7.57
C LEU A 47 -12.35 12.76 -8.19
N LEU A 48 -12.69 12.56 -9.46
CA LEU A 48 -12.45 11.30 -10.17
C LEU A 48 -10.94 11.04 -10.33
N GLY A 49 -10.16 12.07 -10.62
CA GLY A 49 -8.69 12.00 -10.63
C GLY A 49 -8.10 11.63 -9.26
N TYR A 50 -8.63 12.20 -8.18
CA TYR A 50 -8.19 11.90 -6.81
C TYR A 50 -8.56 10.48 -6.37
N ILE A 51 -9.72 9.95 -6.78
CA ILE A 51 -10.05 8.52 -6.59
C ILE A 51 -9.00 7.64 -7.28
N GLY A 52 -8.59 8.02 -8.50
CA GLY A 52 -7.47 7.37 -9.20
C GLY A 52 -6.19 7.34 -8.36
N VAL A 53 -5.81 8.48 -7.77
CA VAL A 53 -4.65 8.58 -6.86
C VAL A 53 -4.74 7.58 -5.70
N VAL A 54 -5.89 7.48 -5.04
CA VAL A 54 -6.09 6.54 -3.92
C VAL A 54 -5.94 5.08 -4.37
N ILE A 55 -6.57 4.71 -5.49
CA ILE A 55 -6.50 3.36 -6.04
C ILE A 55 -5.06 3.02 -6.44
N THR A 56 -4.37 3.91 -7.15
CA THR A 56 -2.97 3.72 -7.54
C THR A 56 -2.06 3.56 -6.32
N SER A 57 -2.29 4.35 -5.26
CA SER A 57 -1.54 4.23 -4.00
C SER A 57 -1.72 2.87 -3.35
N LEU A 58 -2.95 2.34 -3.32
CA LEU A 58 -3.24 0.99 -2.81
C LEU A 58 -2.51 -0.10 -3.59
N VAL A 59 -2.53 -0.01 -4.94
CA VAL A 59 -1.87 -0.99 -5.81
C VAL A 59 -0.36 -0.98 -5.60
N ILE A 60 0.26 0.20 -5.60
CA ILE A 60 1.71 0.34 -5.36
C ILE A 60 2.08 -0.22 -3.99
N ALA A 61 1.33 0.15 -2.95
CA ALA A 61 1.59 -0.33 -1.59
C ALA A 61 1.50 -1.85 -1.49
N PHE A 62 0.49 -2.45 -2.12
CA PHE A 62 0.32 -3.90 -2.15
C PHE A 62 1.47 -4.59 -2.86
N LEU A 63 1.83 -4.14 -4.06
CA LEU A 63 2.91 -4.74 -4.85
C LEU A 63 4.26 -4.64 -4.13
N VAL A 64 4.59 -3.49 -3.57
CA VAL A 64 5.86 -3.28 -2.87
C VAL A 64 5.92 -4.12 -1.59
N ALA A 65 4.86 -4.09 -0.78
CA ALA A 65 4.82 -4.90 0.45
C ALA A 65 4.87 -6.40 0.15
N TYR A 66 4.13 -6.87 -0.86
CA TYR A 66 4.11 -8.27 -1.26
C TYR A 66 5.46 -8.74 -1.78
N THR A 67 6.07 -8.00 -2.70
CA THR A 67 7.38 -8.35 -3.28
C THR A 67 8.50 -8.28 -2.23
N GLY A 68 8.49 -7.27 -1.37
CA GLY A 68 9.45 -7.13 -0.27
C GLY A 68 9.39 -8.31 0.70
N VAL A 69 8.19 -8.68 1.15
CA VAL A 69 8.04 -9.82 2.07
C VAL A 69 8.35 -11.15 1.37
N LYS A 70 7.96 -11.31 0.10
CA LYS A 70 8.29 -12.52 -0.67
C LYS A 70 9.81 -12.73 -0.78
N LYS A 71 10.57 -11.67 -1.08
CA LYS A 71 12.05 -11.74 -1.10
C LYS A 71 12.62 -12.07 0.28
N GLY A 72 12.13 -11.45 1.35
CA GLY A 72 12.57 -11.78 2.72
C GLY A 72 12.28 -13.23 3.14
N ILE A 73 11.24 -13.87 2.58
CA ILE A 73 11.00 -15.30 2.75
C ILE A 73 12.03 -16.12 1.96
N GLU A 74 12.29 -15.77 0.70
CA GLU A 74 13.28 -16.46 -0.15
C GLU A 74 14.71 -16.38 0.42
N GLU A 75 15.04 -15.28 1.08
CA GLU A 75 16.34 -15.03 1.72
C GLU A 75 16.46 -15.68 3.13
N GLY A 76 15.40 -16.33 3.62
CA GLY A 76 15.39 -17.01 4.92
C GLY A 76 15.27 -16.08 6.13
N GLU A 77 14.95 -14.80 5.93
CA GLU A 77 14.77 -13.81 7.00
C GLU A 77 13.44 -14.01 7.76
N SER A 78 12.49 -14.73 7.18
CA SER A 78 11.21 -15.08 7.78
C SER A 78 11.13 -16.58 8.12
N SER A 79 10.61 -16.90 9.31
CA SER A 79 10.31 -18.30 9.69
C SER A 79 9.03 -18.84 9.07
N ASP A 80 8.20 -17.97 8.49
CA ASP A 80 6.94 -18.33 7.83
C ASP A 80 7.11 -18.32 6.31
N THR A 81 6.60 -19.36 5.65
CA THR A 81 6.62 -19.51 4.18
C THR A 81 5.39 -18.93 3.49
N ASP A 82 4.38 -18.50 4.26
CA ASP A 82 3.09 -18.05 3.73
C ASP A 82 2.70 -16.70 4.33
N ILE A 83 2.50 -15.71 3.46
CA ILE A 83 2.20 -14.32 3.83
C ILE A 83 0.75 -14.19 4.32
N PHE A 84 -0.15 -14.99 3.73
CA PHE A 84 -1.60 -14.86 3.94
C PHE A 84 -2.17 -15.90 4.90
N ARG A 85 -1.36 -16.89 5.32
CA ARG A 85 -1.79 -17.92 6.26
C ARG A 85 -1.02 -17.87 7.56
N LYS A 86 -1.74 -18.02 8.66
CA LYS A 86 -1.18 -18.24 10.00
C LYS A 86 -1.83 -19.50 10.56
N ASN A 87 -1.03 -20.51 10.92
CA ASN A 87 -1.51 -21.83 11.38
C ASN A 87 -2.50 -22.50 10.40
N GLY A 88 -2.22 -22.44 9.09
CA GLY A 88 -3.04 -23.09 8.05
C GLY A 88 -4.36 -22.39 7.71
N LYS A 89 -4.75 -21.33 8.42
CA LYS A 89 -5.94 -20.53 8.12
C LYS A 89 -5.56 -19.22 7.43
N LEU A 90 -6.37 -18.78 6.46
CA LEU A 90 -6.30 -17.43 5.89
C LEU A 90 -6.41 -16.42 7.03
N ASN A 91 -5.32 -15.72 7.32
CA ASN A 91 -5.27 -14.70 8.34
C ASN A 91 -5.40 -13.33 7.66
N LEU A 92 -6.64 -13.02 7.31
CA LEU A 92 -7.06 -11.75 6.73
C LEU A 92 -7.54 -10.77 7.82
N ASN A 93 -7.02 -10.86 9.06
CA ASN A 93 -7.30 -9.88 10.11
C ASN A 93 -6.59 -8.54 9.81
N PHE A 94 -6.96 -7.90 8.70
CA PHE A 94 -6.52 -6.58 8.28
C PHE A 94 -6.97 -5.47 9.25
N PHE A 95 -8.02 -5.72 10.05
CA PHE A 95 -8.69 -4.73 10.88
C PHE A 95 -8.62 -4.98 12.40
N LYS A 96 -8.00 -6.09 12.83
CA LYS A 96 -7.88 -6.35 14.27
C LYS A 96 -6.70 -5.53 14.80
N ARG A 97 -6.99 -4.38 15.42
CA ARG A 97 -6.03 -3.65 16.28
C ARG A 97 -5.61 -4.63 17.38
N GLU A 98 -4.32 -4.98 17.41
CA GLU A 98 -3.69 -5.55 18.62
C GLU A 98 -3.64 -4.48 19.73
#